data_AF-A0A9D6TWD7-F1
#
_entry.id   AF-A0A9D6TWD7-F1
#
_cell.length_a   1.000
_cell.length_b   1.000
_cell.length_c   1.000
_cell.angle_alpha   90.00
_cell.angle_beta   90.00
_cell.angle_gamma   90.00
#
_symmetry.space_group_name_H-M   'P 1'
#
loop_
_entity.id
_entity.type
_entity.pdbx_description
1 polymer ?
#
loop_
_entity_poly.entity_id
_entity_poly.type
_entity_poly.pdbx_seq_one_letter_code
_entity_poly.pdbx_strand_id
1 'polypeptide(L)'
;MKFHTTALRAEGGEVDEVQEILGVPGLRGTRLTRRETLILQFCRQAALDANAITEAEVAELKAEGLTDAEIVEMIETMNFTTAHTKIVDALAIEPDPWLG
;
A
#
# COMPACT_ATOMS: atom_id res chain seq x y z
N MET A 1 -12.54 1.60 -5.57
CA MET A 1 -12.60 0.81 -4.33
C MET A 1 -12.73 1.75 -3.14
N LYS A 2 -13.89 1.78 -2.45
CA LYS A 2 -14.17 2.72 -1.34
C LYS A 2 -13.92 2.13 0.06
N PHE A 3 -13.89 0.79 0.18
CA PHE A 3 -13.79 0.08 1.45
C PHE A 3 -12.49 0.34 2.24
N HIS A 4 -11.32 0.18 1.61
CA HIS A 4 -10.03 0.37 2.31
C HIS A 4 -9.77 1.83 2.69
N THR A 5 -10.29 2.80 1.93
CA THR A 5 -10.27 4.22 2.33
C THR A 5 -11.12 4.46 3.58
N THR A 6 -12.28 3.82 3.70
CA THR A 6 -13.12 3.89 4.91
C THR A 6 -12.43 3.25 6.11
N ALA A 7 -11.80 2.08 5.93
CA ALA A 7 -11.04 1.43 7.00
C ALA A 7 -9.84 2.28 7.46
N LEU A 8 -9.09 2.87 6.52
CA LEU A 8 -7.95 3.73 6.85
C LEU A 8 -8.38 4.97 7.66
N ARG A 9 -9.54 5.56 7.33
CA ARG A 9 -10.13 6.65 8.13
C ARG A 9 -10.54 6.20 9.53
N ALA A 10 -11.07 4.98 9.68
CA ALA A 10 -11.48 4.45 10.98
C ALA A 10 -10.28 4.23 11.93
N GLU A 11 -9.11 3.91 11.38
CA GLU A 11 -7.84 3.80 12.13
C GLU A 11 -7.12 5.14 12.35
N GLY A 12 -7.76 6.26 11.98
CA GLY A 12 -7.24 7.61 12.20
C GLY A 12 -6.50 8.25 11.03
N GLY A 13 -6.52 7.65 9.83
CA GLY A 13 -5.94 8.24 8.64
C GLY A 13 -6.70 9.49 8.17
N GLU A 14 -5.99 10.61 8.02
CA GLU A 14 -6.60 11.87 7.59
C GLU A 14 -6.93 11.85 6.09
N VAL A 15 -8.01 12.52 5.69
CA VAL A 15 -8.50 12.50 4.28
C VAL A 15 -7.41 12.93 3.29
N ASP A 16 -6.61 13.91 3.67
CA ASP A 16 -5.50 14.42 2.86
C ASP A 16 -4.35 13.40 2.72
N GLU A 17 -4.06 12.61 3.76
CA GLU A 17 -3.05 11.54 3.72
C GLU A 17 -3.48 10.41 2.78
N VAL A 18 -4.78 10.06 2.79
CA VAL A 18 -5.31 9.07 1.86
C VAL A 18 -5.20 9.58 0.41
N GLN A 19 -5.42 10.87 0.15
CA GLN A 19 -5.26 11.43 -1.19
C GLN A 19 -3.78 11.49 -1.63
N GLU A 20 -2.83 11.74 -0.71
CA GLU A 20 -1.39 11.64 -0.98
C GLU A 20 -0.98 10.20 -1.36
N ILE A 21 -1.56 9.19 -0.70
CA ILE A 21 -1.35 7.76 -1.03
C ILE A 21 -1.93 7.40 -2.41
N LEU A 22 -3.03 8.06 -2.82
CA LEU A 22 -3.79 7.70 -4.02
C LEU A 22 -3.25 8.29 -5.35
N GLY A 23 -2.20 9.13 -5.36
CA GLY A 23 -1.49 9.41 -6.61
C GLY A 23 -0.43 10.51 -6.61
N VAL A 24 0.85 10.15 -6.85
CA VAL A 24 1.82 10.78 -7.79
C VAL A 24 3.26 10.21 -7.58
N PRO A 25 4.08 10.06 -8.65
CA PRO A 25 5.50 9.70 -8.55
C PRO A 25 6.34 10.69 -7.73
N GLY A 26 7.19 10.17 -6.84
CA GLY A 26 8.14 10.97 -6.05
C GLY A 26 7.63 11.36 -4.66
N LEU A 27 6.99 10.44 -3.92
CA LEU A 27 6.60 10.52 -2.50
C LEU A 27 7.69 11.20 -1.63
N ARG A 28 7.70 12.52 -1.61
CA ARG A 28 8.44 13.37 -0.68
C ARG A 28 7.59 14.59 -0.41
N GLY A 29 7.30 14.79 0.87
CA GLY A 29 6.66 15.98 1.43
C GLY A 29 5.14 15.81 1.51
N THR A 30 4.48 15.81 2.67
CA THR A 30 4.86 16.51 3.93
C THR A 30 4.38 15.79 5.20
N ARG A 31 3.67 14.66 5.09
CA ARG A 31 3.01 13.99 6.24
C ARG A 31 3.53 12.58 6.51
N LEU A 32 3.84 11.82 5.47
CA LEU A 32 4.40 10.48 5.61
C LEU A 32 5.86 10.53 6.05
N THR A 33 6.20 9.68 7.01
CA THR A 33 7.57 9.40 7.41
C THR A 33 8.36 8.75 6.26
N ARG A 34 9.69 8.77 6.39
CA ARG A 34 10.58 8.06 5.45
C ARG A 34 10.24 6.56 5.41
N ARG A 35 10.00 5.95 6.57
CA ARG A 35 9.60 4.54 6.70
C ARG A 35 8.33 4.23 5.91
N GLU A 36 7.25 4.99 6.10
CA GLU A 36 5.99 4.79 5.39
C GLU A 36 6.14 4.99 3.88
N THR A 37 6.92 6.00 3.48
CA THR A 37 7.24 6.25 2.07
C THR A 37 7.93 5.05 1.43
N LEU A 38 8.95 4.49 2.08
CA LEU A 38 9.67 3.33 1.57
C LEU A 38 8.78 2.09 1.50
N ILE A 39 7.93 1.86 2.51
CA ILE A 39 6.93 0.77 2.53
C ILE A 39 6.01 0.87 1.31
N LEU A 40 5.42 2.04 1.07
CA LEU A 40 4.49 2.25 -0.05
C LEU A 40 5.18 2.11 -1.41
N GLN A 41 6.39 2.64 -1.56
CA GLN A 41 7.18 2.51 -2.80
C GLN A 41 7.52 1.05 -3.10
N PHE A 42 7.99 0.31 -2.09
CA PHE A 42 8.35 -1.09 -2.23
C PHE A 42 7.13 -1.96 -2.57
N CYS A 43 6.01 -1.78 -1.86
CA CYS A 43 4.74 -2.46 -2.17
C CYS A 43 4.24 -2.14 -3.58
N ARG A 44 4.34 -0.88 -4.03
CA ARG A 44 3.97 -0.48 -5.38
C ARG A 44 4.86 -1.16 -6.43
N GLN A 45 6.17 -1.22 -6.19
CA GLN A 45 7.10 -1.89 -7.08
C GLN A 45 6.79 -3.39 -7.16
N ALA A 46 6.59 -4.05 -6.01
CA ALA A 46 6.20 -5.46 -5.95
C ALA A 46 4.89 -5.76 -6.69
N ALA A 47 3.90 -4.86 -6.64
CA ALA A 47 2.63 -5.01 -7.34
C ALA A 47 2.77 -4.89 -8.87
N LEU A 48 3.72 -4.07 -9.35
CA LEU A 48 3.93 -3.79 -10.78
C LEU A 48 4.92 -4.73 -11.44
N ASP A 49 6.09 -4.93 -10.81
CA ASP A 49 7.16 -5.80 -11.27
C ASP A 49 8.05 -6.21 -10.08
N ALA A 50 7.69 -7.34 -9.45
CA ALA A 50 8.43 -7.91 -8.33
C ALA A 50 9.86 -8.38 -8.72
N ASN A 51 10.12 -8.68 -10.00
CA ASN A 51 11.44 -9.13 -10.44
C ASN A 51 12.44 -7.97 -10.54
N ALA A 52 11.97 -6.72 -10.53
CA ALA A 52 12.82 -5.54 -10.52
C ALA A 52 13.31 -5.15 -9.11
N ILE A 53 12.79 -5.78 -8.05
CA ILE A 53 13.22 -5.50 -6.67
C ILE A 53 14.65 -6.00 -6.46
N THR A 54 15.45 -5.13 -5.85
CA THR A 54 16.86 -5.37 -5.56
C THR A 54 17.11 -5.61 -4.06
N GLU A 55 18.25 -6.26 -3.75
CA GLU A 55 18.71 -6.41 -2.36
C GLU A 55 18.96 -5.05 -1.67
N ALA A 56 19.34 -4.03 -2.43
CA ALA A 56 19.56 -2.68 -1.92
C ALA A 56 18.27 -2.05 -1.39
N GLU A 57 17.15 -2.20 -2.10
CA GLU A 57 15.85 -1.71 -1.64
C GLU A 57 15.38 -2.43 -0.37
N VAL A 58 15.63 -3.74 -0.25
CA VAL A 58 15.36 -4.50 0.98
C VAL A 58 16.22 -4.01 2.13
N ALA A 59 17.51 -3.70 1.87
CA ALA A 59 18.41 -3.16 2.88
C ALA A 59 17.98 -1.76 3.35
N GLU A 60 17.42 -0.92 2.49
CA GLU A 60 16.88 0.40 2.87
C GLU A 60 15.69 0.28 3.83
N LEU A 61 14.79 -0.68 3.62
CA LEU A 61 13.70 -0.97 4.56
C LEU A 61 14.23 -1.43 5.92
N LYS A 62 15.21 -2.34 5.92
CA LYS A 62 15.85 -2.79 7.16
C LYS A 62 16.55 -1.65 7.92
N ALA A 63 17.12 -0.69 7.20
CA ALA A 63 17.73 0.49 7.79
C ALA A 63 16.71 1.42 8.50
N GLU A 64 15.43 1.36 8.14
CA GLU A 64 14.31 2.01 8.84
C GLU A 64 13.73 1.14 9.98
N GLY A 65 14.41 0.05 10.32
CA GLY A 65 14.05 -0.83 11.43
C GLY A 65 12.92 -1.80 11.10
N LEU A 66 12.66 -2.11 9.83
CA LEU A 66 11.79 -3.22 9.47
C LEU A 66 12.53 -4.56 9.66
N THR A 67 11.84 -5.50 10.28
CA THR A 67 12.24 -6.90 10.38
C THR A 67 11.89 -7.67 9.10
N ASP A 68 12.52 -8.82 8.90
CA ASP A 68 12.15 -9.72 7.79
C ASP A 68 10.67 -10.14 7.84
N ALA A 69 10.13 -10.33 9.04
CA ALA A 69 8.72 -10.67 9.23
C ALA A 69 7.79 -9.54 8.77
N GLU A 70 8.09 -8.29 9.15
CA GLU A 70 7.31 -7.11 8.70
C GLU A 70 7.41 -6.92 7.18
N ILE A 71 8.56 -7.21 6.57
CA ILE A 71 8.75 -7.14 5.11
C ILE A 71 7.90 -8.20 4.40
N VAL A 72 7.83 -9.43 4.93
CA VAL A 72 6.93 -10.47 4.41
C VAL A 72 5.47 -10.03 4.56
N GLU A 73 5.07 -9.56 5.74
CA GLU A 73 3.71 -9.13 6.04
C GLU A 73 3.22 -8.01 5.12
N MET A 74 4.05 -6.99 4.84
CA MET A 74 3.66 -5.92 3.92
C MET A 74 3.47 -6.43 2.48
N ILE A 75 4.31 -7.37 2.02
CA ILE A 75 4.16 -8.01 0.70
C ILE A 75 2.88 -8.82 0.64
N GLU A 76 2.60 -9.63 1.68
CA GLU A 76 1.38 -10.43 1.75
C GLU A 76 0.12 -9.55 1.76
N THR A 77 0.13 -8.46 2.52
CA THR A 77 -0.97 -7.48 2.59
C THR A 77 -1.25 -6.83 1.23
N MET A 78 -0.18 -6.39 0.55
CA MET A 78 -0.28 -5.83 -0.80
C MET A 78 -0.80 -6.87 -1.80
N ASN A 79 -0.27 -8.11 -1.74
CA ASN A 79 -0.63 -9.17 -2.67
C ASN A 79 -2.10 -9.59 -2.49
N PHE A 80 -2.56 -9.70 -1.24
CA PHE A 80 -3.97 -9.95 -0.93
C PHE A 80 -4.87 -8.89 -1.58
N THR A 81 -4.54 -7.61 -1.41
CA THR A 81 -5.32 -6.50 -1.98
C THR A 81 -5.30 -6.52 -3.52
N THR A 82 -4.15 -6.80 -4.12
CA THR A 82 -3.98 -6.88 -5.58
C THR A 82 -4.71 -8.08 -6.18
N ALA A 83 -4.72 -9.23 -5.51
CA ALA A 83 -5.47 -10.40 -5.94
C ALA A 83 -6.98 -10.18 -5.77
N HIS A 84 -7.39 -9.60 -4.64
CA HIS A 84 -8.78 -9.32 -4.33
C HIS A 84 -9.41 -8.33 -5.32
N THR A 85 -8.73 -7.22 -5.62
CA THR A 85 -9.17 -6.24 -6.63
C THR A 85 -9.40 -6.88 -7.99
N LYS A 86 -8.50 -7.74 -8.46
CA LYS A 86 -8.67 -8.47 -9.73
C LYS A 86 -9.95 -9.31 -9.74
N ILE A 87 -10.27 -9.99 -8.64
CA ILE A 87 -11.49 -10.81 -8.52
C ILE A 87 -12.73 -9.91 -8.56
N VAL A 88 -12.74 -8.84 -7.77
CA VAL A 88 -13.83 -7.87 -7.71
C VAL A 88 -14.10 -7.27 -9.09
N ASP A 89 -13.06 -6.79 -9.77
CA ASP A 89 -13.19 -6.15 -11.07
C ASP A 89 -13.61 -7.15 -12.16
N ALA A 90 -13.04 -8.36 -12.17
CA ALA A 90 -13.36 -9.39 -13.17
C ALA A 90 -14.82 -9.88 -13.07
N LEU A 91 -15.38 -9.86 -11.88
CA LEU A 91 -16.76 -10.30 -11.61
C LEU A 91 -17.76 -9.13 -11.54
N ALA A 92 -17.30 -7.89 -11.76
CA ALA A 92 -18.10 -6.68 -11.59
C ALA A 92 -18.84 -6.64 -10.24
N ILE A 93 -18.14 -7.02 -9.17
CA ILE A 93 -18.69 -7.01 -7.81
C ILE A 93 -18.83 -5.55 -7.35
N GLU A 94 -20.06 -5.13 -7.08
CA GLU A 94 -20.37 -3.82 -6.52
C GLU A 94 -20.39 -3.88 -4.98
N PRO A 95 -19.91 -2.85 -4.28
CA PRO A 95 -20.01 -2.77 -2.83
C PRO A 95 -21.48 -2.66 -2.38
N ASP A 96 -21.78 -3.17 -1.18
CA ASP A 96 -23.13 -3.06 -0.62
C ASP A 96 -23.59 -1.60 -0.51
N PRO A 97 -24.88 -1.28 -0.76
CA PRO A 97 -25.37 0.10 -0.78
C PRO A 97 -25.16 0.90 0.53
N TRP A 98 -25.01 0.22 1.68
CA TRP A 98 -24.79 0.87 2.98
C TRP A 98 -23.32 1.22 3.27
N LEU A 99 -22.39 0.86 2.39
CA LEU A 99 -20.95 1.23 2.48
C LEU A 99 -20.65 2.59 1.82
N GLY A 100 -21.69 3.36 1.45
CA GLY A 100 -21.61 4.64 0.73
C GLY A 100 -21.49 5.87 1.62
#